data_AF-A0A1X7UET5-F1
#
_entry.id   AF-A0A1X7UET5-F1
#
_cell.length_a   1.000
_cell.length_b   1.000
_cell.length_c   1.000
_cell.angle_alpha   90.00
_cell.angle_beta   90.00
_cell.angle_gamma   90.00
#
_symmetry.space_group_name_H-M   'P 1'
#
loop_
_entity.id
_entity.type
_entity.pdbx_description
1 polymer ?
#
loop_
_entity_poly.entity_id
_entity_poly.type
_entity_poly.pdbx_seq_one_letter_code
_entity_poly.pdbx_strand_id
1 'polypeptide(L)'
;MARSLDWKSLQFLKGLGVKHFRSAMYHPATNGAVERFVKTLKTALKTEFIEGRESRNVLGRFLFKYRTTPHAVTESTPSELFLGHNLRTTFDLLRPEQRNKVEEKQGKQKQYHDPGKRDVEFQIQDKVMVCIYRRGIIKWEGVL
;
A
#
# COMPACT_ATOMS: atom_id res chain seq x y z
N MET A 1 26.68 19.50 -6.94
CA MET A 1 26.46 20.34 -5.75
C MET A 1 25.70 19.53 -4.72
N ALA A 2 26.41 18.86 -3.81
CA ALA A 2 25.79 18.22 -2.65
C ALA A 2 25.58 19.29 -1.58
N ARG A 3 24.39 19.90 -1.53
CA ARG A 3 23.97 20.60 -0.30
C ARG A 3 23.98 19.56 0.80
N SER A 4 24.84 19.74 1.80
CA SER A 4 24.86 18.91 3.00
C SER A 4 23.44 18.84 3.55
N LEU A 5 22.88 17.64 3.74
CA LEU A 5 21.66 17.48 4.52
C LEU A 5 21.89 18.15 5.88
N ASP A 6 20.99 19.07 6.25
CA ASP A 6 21.03 19.75 7.55
C ASP A 6 21.11 18.71 8.66
N TRP A 7 21.98 18.91 9.64
CA TRP A 7 22.16 18.02 10.81
C TRP A 7 20.82 17.64 11.49
N LYS A 8 19.82 18.53 11.43
CA LYS A 8 18.45 18.29 11.89
C LYS A 8 17.79 17.09 11.22
N SER A 9 18.01 16.92 9.91
CA SER A 9 17.47 15.77 9.15
C SER A 9 18.12 14.45 9.54
N LEU A 10 19.43 14.45 9.82
CA LEU A 10 20.15 13.27 10.30
C LEU A 10 19.70 12.84 11.70
N GLN A 11 19.43 13.80 12.59
CA GLN A 11 18.85 13.50 13.90
C GLN A 11 17.44 12.93 13.79
N PHE A 12 16.61 13.48 12.90
CA PHE A 12 15.27 12.96 12.63
C PHE A 12 15.31 11.50 12.15
N LEU A 13 16.16 11.19 11.15
CA LEU A 13 16.31 9.82 10.66
C LEU A 13 16.83 8.87 11.75
N LYS A 14 17.76 9.33 12.60
CA LYS A 14 18.25 8.57 13.75
C LYS A 14 17.14 8.29 14.77
N GLY A 15 16.26 9.26 15.04
CA GLY A 15 15.09 9.09 15.92
C GLY A 15 14.08 8.07 15.38
N LEU A 16 13.97 7.94 14.06
CA LEU A 16 13.14 6.93 13.41
C LEU A 16 13.84 5.57 13.24
N GLY A 17 15.09 5.41 13.69
CA GLY A 17 15.88 4.19 13.50
C GLY A 17 16.32 3.94 12.05
N VAL A 18 16.25 4.93 11.17
CA VAL A 18 16.62 4.80 9.75
C VAL A 18 18.12 5.04 9.56
N LYS A 19 18.82 4.04 9.00
CA LYS A 19 20.23 4.17 8.63
C LYS A 19 20.37 4.90 7.29
N HIS A 20 20.89 6.13 7.34
CA HIS A 20 21.10 6.96 6.15
C HIS A 20 22.45 6.66 5.49
N PHE A 21 22.43 6.26 4.22
CA PHE A 21 23.61 6.05 3.39
C PHE A 21 23.74 7.14 2.33
N ARG A 22 24.97 7.57 2.04
CA ARG A 22 25.26 8.57 1.00
C ARG A 22 26.02 7.92 -0.14
N SER A 23 25.65 8.28 -1.37
CA SER A 23 26.45 7.92 -2.54
C SER A 23 27.77 8.68 -2.55
N ALA A 24 28.80 8.06 -3.13
CA ALA A 24 30.09 8.72 -3.32
C ALA A 24 29.96 9.90 -4.28
N MET A 25 30.77 10.93 -4.06
CA MET A 25 30.88 12.04 -5.03
C MET A 25 31.36 11.49 -6.38
N TYR A 26 30.84 12.05 -7.47
CA TYR A 26 31.16 11.66 -8.85
C TYR A 26 30.86 10.19 -9.22
N HIS A 27 30.01 9.52 -8.45
CA HIS A 27 29.55 8.16 -8.77
C HIS A 27 28.04 8.12 -9.06
N PRO A 28 27.60 8.62 -10.24
CA PRO A 28 26.17 8.72 -10.58
C PRO A 28 25.49 7.35 -10.67
N ALA A 29 26.24 6.29 -10.97
CA ALA A 29 25.70 4.94 -11.10
C ALA A 29 24.98 4.45 -9.83
N THR A 30 25.46 4.82 -8.62
CA THR A 30 24.79 4.45 -7.34
C THR A 30 23.38 5.03 -7.25
N ASN A 31 23.14 6.21 -7.82
CA ASN A 31 21.82 6.86 -7.82
C ASN A 31 21.06 6.66 -9.15
N GLY A 32 21.56 5.82 -10.05
CA GLY A 32 21.03 5.69 -11.41
C GLY A 32 19.56 5.25 -11.45
N ALA A 33 19.11 4.42 -10.51
CA ALA A 33 17.70 4.00 -10.41
C ALA A 33 16.78 5.20 -10.11
N VAL A 34 17.18 6.06 -9.17
CA VAL A 34 16.44 7.28 -8.81
C VAL A 34 16.44 8.25 -9.98
N GLU A 35 17.58 8.44 -10.65
CA GLU A 35 17.69 9.33 -11.80
C GLU A 35 16.82 8.88 -12.97
N ARG A 36 16.80 7.57 -13.27
CA ARG A 36 15.90 6.98 -14.27
C ARG A 36 14.43 7.21 -13.91
N PHE A 37 14.06 6.99 -12.65
CA PHE A 37 12.70 7.27 -12.18
C PHE A 37 12.31 8.74 -12.35
N VAL A 38 13.18 9.66 -11.92
CA VAL A 38 12.94 11.11 -12.06
C VAL A 38 12.81 11.51 -13.53
N LYS A 39 13.60 10.92 -14.43
CA LYS A 39 13.46 11.13 -15.88
C LYS A 39 12.08 10.69 -16.37
N THR A 40 11.64 9.48 -16.03
CA THR A 40 10.30 8.96 -16.40
C THR A 40 9.19 9.85 -15.86
N LEU A 41 9.28 10.25 -14.59
CA LEU A 41 8.32 11.14 -13.95
C LEU A 41 8.24 12.49 -14.67
N LYS A 42 9.38 13.12 -14.97
CA LYS A 42 9.39 14.39 -15.71
C LYS A 42 8.77 14.26 -17.10
N THR A 43 9.08 13.20 -17.83
CA THR A 43 8.50 12.95 -19.16
C THR A 43 6.98 12.80 -19.07
N ALA A 44 6.49 12.00 -18.13
CA ALA A 44 5.05 11.77 -17.96
C ALA A 44 4.29 13.02 -17.48
N LEU A 45 4.92 13.84 -16.64
CA LEU A 45 4.33 15.12 -16.25
C LEU A 45 4.25 16.06 -17.45
N LYS A 46 5.32 16.20 -18.24
CA LYS A 46 5.33 17.03 -19.45
C LYS A 46 4.22 16.65 -20.42
N THR A 47 3.98 15.36 -20.64
CA THR A 47 2.90 14.90 -21.54
C THR A 47 1.52 15.29 -21.00
N GLU A 48 1.25 15.13 -19.70
CA GLU A 48 -0.05 15.48 -19.12
C GLU A 48 -0.27 17.01 -19.08
N PHE A 49 0.80 17.81 -18.95
CA PHE A 49 0.73 19.28 -19.09
C PHE A 49 0.42 19.72 -20.52
N ILE A 50 1.01 19.09 -21.54
CA ILE A 50 0.72 19.36 -22.96
C ILE A 50 -0.75 19.04 -23.29
N GLU A 51 -1.31 18.00 -22.66
CA GLU A 51 -2.72 17.64 -22.81
C GLU A 51 -3.70 18.58 -22.07
N GLY A 52 -3.22 19.70 -21.51
CA GLY A 52 -4.05 20.71 -20.85
C GLY A 52 -4.66 20.25 -19.52
N ARG A 53 -4.17 19.13 -18.95
CA ARG A 53 -4.68 18.58 -17.69
C ARG A 53 -3.99 19.23 -16.51
N GLU A 54 -4.30 20.51 -16.24
CA GLU A 54 -3.93 21.14 -14.97
C GLU A 54 -4.82 20.60 -13.84
N SER A 55 -4.40 19.49 -13.25
CA SER A 55 -5.06 18.89 -12.10
C SER A 55 -4.10 18.80 -10.92
N ARG A 56 -4.60 19.17 -9.73
CA ARG A 56 -3.93 18.91 -8.44
C ARG A 56 -3.51 17.43 -8.25
N ASN A 57 -4.12 16.52 -9.02
CA ASN A 57 -3.95 15.07 -8.91
C ASN A 57 -3.09 14.42 -10.02
N VAL A 58 -2.44 15.19 -10.91
CA VAL A 58 -1.60 14.63 -11.99
C VAL A 58 -0.53 13.69 -11.42
N LEU A 59 0.15 14.10 -10.35
CA LEU A 59 1.17 13.28 -9.71
C LEU A 59 0.58 11.97 -9.15
N GLY A 60 -0.60 12.04 -8.51
CA GLY A 60 -1.28 10.86 -7.99
C GLY A 60 -1.64 9.86 -9.09
N ARG A 61 -2.15 10.35 -10.23
CA ARG A 61 -2.47 9.52 -11.41
C ARG A 61 -1.21 8.89 -12.01
N PHE A 62 -0.13 9.65 -12.14
CA PHE A 62 1.15 9.11 -12.60
C PHE A 62 1.66 8.01 -11.68
N LEU A 63 1.70 8.27 -10.36
CA LEU A 63 2.20 7.31 -9.39
C LEU A 63 1.34 6.05 -9.32
N PHE A 64 0.01 6.18 -9.49
CA PHE A 64 -0.88 5.04 -9.60
C PHE A 64 -0.53 4.20 -10.83
N LYS A 65 -0.49 4.81 -12.02
CA LYS A 65 -0.10 4.14 -13.28
C LYS A 65 1.24 3.42 -13.12
N TYR A 66 2.26 4.14 -12.63
CA TYR A 66 3.61 3.60 -12.44
C TYR A 66 3.63 2.36 -11.53
N ARG A 67 2.84 2.35 -10.45
CA ARG A 67 2.78 1.22 -9.51
C ARG A 67 2.00 0.02 -10.05
N THR A 68 1.07 0.23 -10.98
CA THR A 68 0.24 -0.82 -11.58
C THR A 68 0.79 -1.37 -12.89
N THR A 69 1.75 -0.69 -13.52
CA THR A 69 2.36 -1.14 -14.78
C THR A 69 3.56 -2.05 -14.50
N PRO A 70 3.62 -3.25 -15.11
CA PRO A 70 4.76 -4.14 -14.94
C PRO A 70 6.02 -3.54 -15.55
N HIS A 71 7.15 -3.71 -14.87
CA HIS A 71 8.44 -3.26 -15.39
C HIS A 71 9.03 -4.31 -16.35
N ALA A 72 9.55 -3.87 -17.49
CA ALA A 72 10.07 -4.77 -18.52
C ALA A 72 11.21 -5.70 -18.06
N VAL A 73 11.98 -5.30 -17.02
CA VAL A 73 13.10 -6.11 -16.52
C VAL A 73 12.64 -7.14 -15.48
N THR A 74 11.70 -6.76 -14.62
CA THR A 74 11.26 -7.62 -13.50
C THR A 74 9.99 -8.39 -13.81
N GLU A 75 9.28 -8.00 -14.88
CA GLU A 75 7.95 -8.47 -15.29
C GLU A 75 6.84 -8.29 -14.24
N SER A 76 7.18 -7.99 -13.00
CA SER A 76 6.27 -7.64 -11.91
C SER A 76 6.01 -6.13 -11.82
N THR A 77 4.89 -5.77 -11.19
CA THR A 77 4.56 -4.37 -10.90
C THR A 77 5.27 -3.89 -9.62
N PRO A 78 5.58 -2.60 -9.48
CA PRO A 78 6.12 -2.06 -8.24
C PRO A 78 5.21 -2.25 -7.03
N SER A 79 3.88 -2.25 -7.22
CA SER A 79 2.94 -2.51 -6.13
C SER A 79 3.05 -3.93 -5.60
N GLU A 80 3.22 -4.90 -6.50
CA GLU A 80 3.39 -6.30 -6.14
C GLU A 80 4.71 -6.54 -5.41
N LEU A 81 5.80 -5.95 -5.89
CA LEU A 81 7.11 -6.07 -5.23
C LEU A 81 7.14 -5.40 -3.84
N PHE A 82 6.34 -4.36 -3.62
CA PHE A 82 6.31 -3.63 -2.36
C PHE A 82 5.28 -4.16 -1.35
N LEU A 83 4.07 -4.49 -1.80
CA LEU A 83 2.93 -4.89 -0.96
C LEU A 83 2.61 -6.40 -1.04
N GLY A 84 3.27 -7.15 -1.92
CA GLY A 84 2.98 -8.55 -2.20
C GLY A 84 1.69 -8.78 -3.01
N HIS A 85 1.02 -7.73 -3.46
CA HIS A 85 -0.19 -7.82 -4.28
C HIS A 85 -0.35 -6.62 -5.20
N ASN A 86 -1.14 -6.78 -6.26
CA ASN A 86 -1.43 -5.73 -7.22
C ASN A 86 -2.55 -4.81 -6.70
N LEU A 87 -2.41 -3.50 -6.95
CA LEU A 87 -3.47 -2.53 -6.68
C LEU A 87 -4.66 -2.76 -7.61
N ARG A 88 -5.87 -2.55 -7.10
CA ARG A 88 -7.09 -2.66 -7.91
C ARG A 88 -7.19 -1.53 -8.93
N THR A 89 -7.34 -1.91 -10.18
CA THR A 89 -7.47 -1.05 -11.36
C THR A 89 -8.84 -1.19 -12.01
N THR A 90 -9.15 -0.33 -12.98
CA THR A 90 -10.37 -0.46 -13.80
C THR A 90 -10.36 -1.74 -14.64
N PHE A 91 -9.19 -2.24 -15.04
CA PHE A 91 -9.08 -3.52 -15.77
C PHE A 91 -9.47 -4.72 -14.91
N ASP A 92 -9.35 -4.63 -13.59
CA ASP A 92 -9.78 -5.71 -12.71
C ASP A 92 -11.30 -5.86 -12.67
N LEU A 93 -12.05 -4.84 -13.09
CA LEU A 93 -13.51 -4.93 -13.26
C LEU A 93 -13.91 -5.78 -14.47
N LEU A 94 -13.00 -5.98 -15.44
CA LEU A 94 -13.24 -6.87 -16.58
C LEU A 94 -13.05 -8.34 -16.22
N ARG A 95 -12.42 -8.63 -15.08
CA ARG A 95 -12.24 -10.00 -14.62
C ARG A 95 -13.60 -10.54 -14.17
N PRO A 96 -13.93 -11.81 -14.47
CA PRO A 96 -15.20 -12.40 -14.05
C PRO A 96 -15.33 -12.30 -12.52
N GLU A 97 -16.53 -11.97 -12.05
CA GLU A 97 -16.78 -11.81 -10.62
C GLU A 97 -16.42 -13.10 -9.88
N GLN A 98 -15.43 -13.00 -8.99
CA GLN A 98 -15.00 -14.13 -8.16
C GLN A 98 -15.83 -14.26 -6.88
N ARG A 99 -16.91 -13.49 -6.76
CA ARG A 99 -17.74 -13.41 -5.56
C ARG A 99 -18.21 -14.79 -5.11
N ASN A 100 -18.75 -15.60 -6.02
CA ASN A 100 -19.20 -16.96 -5.71
C ASN A 100 -18.06 -17.85 -5.20
N LYS A 101 -16.84 -17.72 -5.77
CA LYS A 101 -15.67 -18.47 -5.31
C LYS A 101 -15.19 -18.03 -3.94
N VAL A 102 -15.31 -16.73 -3.64
CA VAL A 102 -14.97 -16.17 -2.32
C VAL A 102 -16.00 -16.63 -1.28
N GLU A 103 -17.29 -16.54 -1.59
CA GLU A 103 -18.38 -17.00 -0.72
C GLU A 103 -18.28 -18.50 -0.44
N GLU A 104 -17.98 -19.32 -1.45
CA GLU A 104 -17.76 -20.76 -1.26
C GLU A 104 -16.54 -21.04 -0.36
N LYS A 105 -15.42 -20.33 -0.55
CA LYS A 105 -14.23 -20.48 0.30
C LYS A 105 -14.48 -20.01 1.73
N GLN A 106 -15.18 -18.91 1.92
CA GLN A 106 -15.58 -18.40 3.23
C GLN A 106 -16.53 -19.37 3.94
N GLY A 107 -17.50 -19.93 3.21
CA GLY A 107 -18.41 -20.96 3.72
C GLY A 107 -17.67 -22.22 4.19
N LYS A 108 -16.72 -22.72 3.37
CA LYS A 108 -15.83 -23.84 3.75
C LYS A 108 -15.00 -23.49 4.99
N GLN A 109 -14.41 -22.30 5.04
CA GLN A 109 -13.63 -21.85 6.19
C GLN A 109 -14.47 -21.81 7.48
N LYS A 110 -15.72 -21.32 7.39
CA LYS A 110 -16.68 -21.35 8.49
C LYS A 110 -16.96 -22.79 8.94
N GLN A 111 -17.28 -23.69 8.01
CA GLN A 111 -17.53 -25.10 8.31
C GLN A 111 -16.34 -25.81 8.98
N TYR A 112 -15.09 -25.50 8.59
CA TYR A 112 -13.90 -26.09 9.21
C TYR A 112 -13.60 -25.54 10.62
N HIS A 113 -13.83 -24.25 10.87
CA HIS A 113 -13.45 -23.60 12.13
C HIS A 113 -14.56 -23.47 13.17
N ASP A 114 -15.83 -23.59 12.75
CA ASP A 114 -16.98 -23.51 13.62
C ASP A 114 -17.65 -24.85 14.04
N PRO A 115 -17.09 -26.07 13.82
CA PRO A 115 -17.68 -27.26 14.42
C PRO A 115 -17.75 -27.10 15.94
N GLY A 116 -18.95 -27.20 16.51
CA GLY A 116 -19.18 -27.08 17.95
C GLY A 116 -19.37 -25.65 18.47
N LYS A 117 -19.31 -24.62 17.61
CA LYS A 117 -19.73 -23.27 18.00
C LYS A 117 -21.25 -23.14 17.90
N ARG A 118 -21.84 -22.36 18.81
CA ARG A 118 -23.26 -22.02 18.77
C ARG A 118 -23.48 -21.04 17.63
N ASP A 119 -24.50 -21.29 16.80
CA ASP A 119 -25.03 -20.26 15.91
C ASP A 119 -25.69 -19.19 16.79
N VAL A 120 -25.02 -18.06 16.95
CA VAL A 120 -25.53 -16.90 17.69
C VAL A 120 -25.98 -15.87 16.67
N GLU A 121 -27.27 -15.68 16.55
CA GLU A 121 -27.86 -14.55 15.82
C GLU A 121 -28.07 -13.40 16.81
N PHE A 122 -27.71 -12.19 16.39
CA PHE A 122 -27.88 -10.98 17.20
C PHE A 122 -28.97 -10.11 16.57
N GLN A 123 -29.83 -9.54 17.39
CA GLN A 123 -30.77 -8.50 17.00
C GLN A 123 -30.23 -7.11 17.33
N ILE A 124 -30.72 -6.09 16.62
CA ILE A 124 -30.38 -4.69 16.90
C ILE A 124 -30.83 -4.40 18.34
N GLN A 125 -29.92 -3.85 19.17
CA GLN A 125 -30.04 -3.62 20.62
C GLN A 125 -29.67 -4.80 21.54
N ASP A 126 -29.19 -5.93 21.00
CA ASP A 126 -28.63 -6.98 21.85
C ASP A 126 -27.31 -6.55 22.48
N LYS A 127 -27.20 -6.76 23.80
CA LYS A 127 -26.00 -6.41 24.54
C LYS A 127 -24.86 -7.38 24.21
N VAL A 128 -23.86 -6.91 23.49
CA VAL A 128 -22.68 -7.69 23.07
C VAL A 128 -21.46 -7.36 23.94
N MET A 129 -20.65 -8.37 24.23
CA MET A 129 -19.42 -8.20 25.01
C MET A 129 -18.24 -7.94 24.07
N VAL A 130 -17.54 -6.83 24.28
CA VAL A 130 -16.33 -6.48 23.53
C VAL A 130 -15.12 -6.68 24.42
N CYS A 131 -14.11 -7.40 23.91
CA CYS A 131 -12.83 -7.56 24.59
C CYS A 131 -11.92 -6.38 24.25
N ILE A 132 -11.51 -5.64 25.27
CA ILE A 132 -10.62 -4.48 25.13
C ILE A 132 -9.22 -4.89 25.61
N TYR A 133 -8.26 -4.84 24.69
CA TYR A 133 -6.84 -5.08 24.96
C TYR A 133 -6.12 -3.73 25.10
N ARG A 134 -5.95 -3.24 26.33
CA ARG A 134 -5.21 -1.99 26.61
C ARG A 134 -4.18 -2.19 27.71
N ARG A 135 -2.92 -1.80 27.44
CA ARG A 135 -1.81 -1.77 28.42
C ARG A 135 -1.62 -3.09 29.19
N GLY A 136 -1.75 -4.23 28.51
CA GLY A 136 -1.60 -5.55 29.12
C GLY A 136 -2.78 -6.02 29.99
N ILE A 137 -3.85 -5.24 30.09
CA ILE A 137 -5.09 -5.63 30.76
C ILE A 137 -6.11 -6.06 29.71
N ILE A 138 -6.68 -7.25 29.92
CA ILE A 138 -7.78 -7.80 29.13
C ILE A 138 -9.07 -7.58 29.91
N LYS A 139 -9.97 -6.74 29.41
CA LYS A 139 -11.26 -6.45 30.05
C LYS A 139 -12.40 -6.65 29.06
N TRP A 140 -13.47 -7.29 29.50
CA TRP A 140 -14.70 -7.40 28.73
C TRP A 140 -15.68 -6.32 29.18
N GLU A 141 -16.21 -5.54 28.23
CA GLU A 141 -17.23 -4.52 28.48
C GLU A 141 -18.46 -4.82 27.62
N GLY A 142 -19.65 -4.73 28.23
CA GLY A 142 -20.92 -4.93 27.53
C GLY A 142 -21.38 -3.64 26.88
N VAL A 143 -21.54 -3.66 25.55
CA VAL A 143 -21.99 -2.54 24.72
C VAL A 143 -23.36 -2.91 24.11
N LEU A 144 -24.23 -1.91 23.96
CA LEU A 144 -25.53 -2.04 23.27
C LEU A 144 -25.38 -1.95 21.75
#